data_AF-A0A9W8USG2-F1
#
_entry.id   AF-A0A9W8USG2-F1
#
_cell.length_a   1.000
_cell.length_b   1.000
_cell.length_c   1.000
_cell.angle_alpha   90.00
_cell.angle_beta   90.00
_cell.angle_gamma   90.00
#
_symmetry.space_group_name_H-M   'P 1'
#
loop_
_entity.id
_entity.type
_entity.pdbx_description
1 polymer ?
#
loop_
_entity_poly.entity_id
_entity_poly.type
_entity_poly.pdbx_seq_one_letter_code
_entity_poly.pdbx_strand_id
1 'polypeptide(L)'
;MLSLMINEGIRDVSIPKAYYDAFLTAISHGDQARAKVFADRALHSRRTVEGNDSAMVKKLEQLSYHPYIHLDHKHTEKWKSNIEDAPRGFPTPDFELWLWRRDKPRELQFADLRCTSTFPCFNDLPGEHEASTWFFEATDAFNCQPKKYWALLGDILDVDESDGADLKVTVEDKNWKKVPVLLRTSEFDDTFERSMVKQGHTILVLFPVKDESMDGLPGIVVDKLDVFKVLLHNNP
;
A
#
# COMPACT_ATOMS: atom_id res chain seq x y z
N MET A 1 6.03 -0.13 19.65
CA MET A 1 6.37 0.23 21.04
C MET A 1 5.53 -0.56 22.05
N LEU A 2 4.21 -0.38 22.15
CA LEU A 2 3.38 -1.10 23.14
C LEU A 2 3.46 -2.65 23.02
N SER A 3 3.42 -3.18 21.79
CA SER A 3 3.57 -4.62 21.52
C SER A 3 4.95 -5.17 21.89
N LEU A 4 6.00 -4.33 21.81
CA LEU A 4 7.35 -4.72 22.24
C LEU A 4 7.41 -4.81 23.77
N MET A 5 6.84 -3.83 24.48
CA MET A 5 6.83 -3.83 25.95
C MET A 5 6.08 -5.04 26.54
N ILE A 6 4.95 -5.41 25.91
CA ILE A 6 4.19 -6.60 26.30
C ILE A 6 4.99 -7.88 26.00
N ASN A 7 5.64 -7.98 24.84
CA ASN A 7 6.45 -9.16 24.48
C ASN A 7 7.69 -9.33 25.37
N GLU A 8 8.30 -8.23 25.82
CA GLU A 8 9.43 -8.21 26.77
C GLU A 8 8.99 -8.44 28.23
N GLY A 9 7.69 -8.68 28.48
CA GLY A 9 7.17 -8.98 29.82
C GLY A 9 7.14 -7.79 30.78
N ILE A 10 7.30 -6.56 30.27
CA ILE A 10 7.28 -5.34 31.09
C ILE A 10 5.85 -5.11 31.57
N ARG A 11 5.60 -5.20 32.88
CA ARG A 11 4.28 -4.97 33.52
C ARG A 11 4.29 -3.77 34.48
N ASP A 12 5.05 -2.74 34.13
CA ASP A 12 5.17 -1.54 34.94
C ASP A 12 4.03 -0.52 34.66
N VAL A 13 4.11 0.66 35.29
CA VAL A 13 3.12 1.75 35.16
C VAL A 13 3.07 2.31 33.72
N SER A 14 4.04 1.98 32.86
CA SER A 14 4.14 2.53 31.51
C SER A 14 3.03 2.01 30.58
N ILE A 15 2.62 0.75 30.72
CA ILE A 15 1.51 0.17 29.93
C ILE A 15 0.18 0.88 30.21
N PRO A 16 -0.32 0.95 31.47
CA PRO A 16 -1.58 1.64 31.72
C PRO A 16 -1.52 3.13 31.40
N LYS A 17 -0.35 3.76 31.55
CA LYS A 17 -0.16 5.16 31.14
C LYS A 17 -0.33 5.33 29.63
N ALA A 18 0.29 4.48 28.82
CA ALA A 18 0.15 4.56 27.37
C ALA A 18 -1.30 4.37 26.89
N TYR A 19 -2.05 3.45 27.52
CA TYR A 19 -3.49 3.32 27.24
C TYR A 19 -4.29 4.56 27.70
N TYR A 20 -3.93 5.17 28.82
CA TYR A 20 -4.56 6.40 29.28
C TYR A 20 -4.28 7.60 28.36
N ASP A 21 -3.05 7.73 27.85
CA ASP A 21 -2.70 8.77 26.88
C ASP A 21 -3.47 8.57 25.55
N ALA A 22 -3.67 7.31 25.12
CA ALA A 22 -4.52 6.98 23.98
C ALA A 22 -6.00 7.31 24.23
N PHE A 23 -6.51 7.06 25.45
CA PHE A 23 -7.83 7.49 25.88
C PHE A 23 -8.01 9.01 25.76
N LEU A 24 -7.07 9.79 26.30
CA LEU A 24 -7.11 11.26 26.27
C LEU A 24 -7.16 11.78 24.83
N THR A 25 -6.36 11.19 23.95
CA THR A 25 -6.36 11.53 22.52
C THR A 25 -7.73 11.23 21.89
N ALA A 26 -8.28 10.03 22.10
CA ALA A 26 -9.56 9.63 21.54
C ALA A 26 -10.72 10.52 22.02
N ILE A 27 -10.80 10.77 23.34
CA ILE A 27 -11.91 11.55 23.92
C ILE A 27 -11.86 13.04 23.56
N SER A 28 -10.65 13.60 23.40
CA SER A 28 -10.43 14.97 22.91
C SER A 28 -10.93 15.18 21.48
N HIS A 29 -10.95 14.12 20.67
CA HIS A 29 -11.47 14.14 19.30
C HIS A 29 -12.92 13.61 19.17
N GLY A 30 -13.59 13.36 20.30
CA GLY A 30 -14.98 12.91 20.34
C GLY A 30 -15.21 11.42 20.05
N ASP A 31 -14.15 10.60 20.07
CA ASP A 31 -14.20 9.17 19.75
C ASP A 31 -14.51 8.34 21.01
N GLN A 32 -15.79 8.22 21.35
CA GLN A 32 -16.20 7.51 22.57
C GLN A 32 -16.03 5.99 22.46
N ALA A 33 -16.15 5.43 21.24
CA ALA A 33 -15.97 4.01 20.98
C ALA A 33 -14.56 3.54 21.37
N ARG A 34 -13.52 4.20 20.85
CA ARG A 34 -12.13 3.85 21.16
C ARG A 34 -11.73 4.27 22.56
N ALA A 35 -12.20 5.44 23.02
CA ALA A 35 -11.91 5.90 24.38
C ALA A 35 -12.34 4.86 25.41
N LYS A 36 -13.56 4.30 25.31
CA LYS A 36 -13.99 3.23 26.21
C LYS A 36 -13.02 2.05 26.23
N VAL A 37 -12.61 1.56 25.06
CA VAL A 37 -11.71 0.39 24.96
C VAL A 37 -10.33 0.71 25.56
N PHE A 38 -9.81 1.91 25.34
CA PHE A 38 -8.55 2.34 25.96
C PHE A 38 -8.66 2.47 27.48
N ALA A 39 -9.78 3.00 28.00
CA ALA A 39 -10.05 3.05 29.43
C ALA A 39 -10.15 1.65 30.05
N ASP A 40 -10.83 0.71 29.38
CA ASP A 40 -10.93 -0.69 29.80
C ASP A 40 -9.55 -1.36 29.92
N ARG A 41 -8.68 -1.15 28.93
CA ARG A 41 -7.32 -1.71 28.91
C ARG A 41 -6.39 -1.06 29.92
N ALA A 42 -6.51 0.27 30.09
CA ALA A 42 -5.79 1.00 31.14
C ALA A 42 -6.21 0.51 32.53
N LEU A 43 -7.51 0.33 32.75
CA LEU A 43 -8.09 -0.18 33.99
C LEU A 43 -7.57 -1.58 34.32
N HIS A 44 -7.67 -2.51 33.37
CA HIS A 44 -7.20 -3.88 33.54
C HIS A 44 -5.72 -3.93 33.90
N SER A 45 -4.90 -3.14 33.20
CA SER A 45 -3.46 -3.06 33.47
C SER A 45 -3.18 -2.41 34.83
N ARG A 46 -3.84 -1.31 35.19
CA ARG A 46 -3.66 -0.63 36.49
C ARG A 46 -4.10 -1.45 37.68
N ARG A 47 -5.18 -2.23 37.57
CA ARG A 47 -5.60 -3.16 38.63
C ARG A 47 -4.49 -4.16 38.97
N THR A 48 -3.75 -4.60 37.96
CA THR A 48 -2.63 -5.55 38.13
C THR A 48 -1.43 -4.90 38.84
N VAL A 49 -1.17 -3.62 38.58
CA VAL A 49 0.01 -2.90 39.11
C VAL A 49 -0.25 -2.25 40.48
N GLU A 50 -1.45 -1.71 40.70
CA GLU A 50 -1.76 -0.86 41.88
C GLU A 50 -2.87 -1.41 42.77
N GLY A 51 -3.61 -2.43 42.32
CA GLY A 51 -4.75 -2.97 43.06
C GLY A 51 -6.01 -2.09 42.99
N ASN A 52 -7.14 -2.64 43.47
CA ASN A 52 -8.46 -2.02 43.34
C ASN A 52 -8.67 -0.77 44.22
N ASP A 53 -7.89 -0.63 45.28
CA ASP A 53 -8.03 0.50 46.21
C ASP A 53 -7.40 1.80 45.69
N SER A 54 -6.64 1.73 44.58
CA SER A 54 -6.04 2.90 43.93
C SER A 54 -7.10 3.88 43.46
N ALA A 55 -6.91 5.17 43.79
CA ALA A 55 -7.76 6.25 43.31
C ALA A 55 -7.80 6.31 41.77
N MET A 56 -6.69 5.94 41.11
CA MET A 56 -6.66 5.89 39.64
C MET A 56 -7.50 4.75 39.09
N VAL A 57 -7.51 3.59 39.74
CA VAL A 57 -8.36 2.46 39.33
C VAL A 57 -9.83 2.85 39.41
N LYS A 58 -10.26 3.47 40.52
CA LYS A 58 -11.64 3.99 40.68
C LYS A 58 -11.98 5.04 39.63
N LYS A 59 -11.03 5.93 39.28
CA LYS A 59 -11.21 6.91 38.20
C LYS A 59 -11.40 6.23 36.84
N LEU A 60 -10.56 5.25 36.51
CA LEU A 60 -10.61 4.52 35.24
C LEU A 60 -11.88 3.66 35.13
N GLU A 61 -12.40 3.12 36.24
CA GLU A 61 -13.71 2.46 36.28
C GLU A 61 -14.82 3.41 35.82
N GLN A 62 -14.88 4.62 36.38
CA GLN A 62 -15.88 5.62 35.97
C GLN A 62 -15.74 5.98 34.48
N LEU A 63 -14.51 6.16 34.00
CA LEU A 63 -14.22 6.51 32.60
C LEU A 63 -14.49 5.35 31.62
N SER A 64 -14.37 4.10 32.07
CA SER A 64 -14.72 2.91 31.29
C SER A 64 -16.23 2.84 31.00
N TYR A 65 -17.07 3.17 31.98
CA TYR A 65 -18.51 3.23 31.79
C TYR A 65 -18.95 4.49 31.04
N HIS A 66 -18.37 5.65 31.40
CA HIS A 66 -18.79 6.95 30.88
C HIS A 66 -17.58 7.79 30.44
N PRO A 67 -16.95 7.50 29.29
CA PRO A 67 -15.78 8.26 28.79
C PRO A 67 -16.00 9.77 28.69
N TYR A 68 -17.24 10.18 28.39
CA TYR A 68 -17.62 11.57 28.16
C TYR A 68 -17.64 12.45 29.42
N ILE A 69 -17.51 11.87 30.62
CA ILE A 69 -17.41 12.67 31.86
C ILE A 69 -16.03 13.34 32.01
N HIS A 70 -15.05 12.96 31.18
CA HIS A 70 -13.71 13.54 31.23
C HIS A 70 -13.74 15.01 30.83
N LEU A 71 -12.94 15.84 31.52
CA LEU A 71 -12.87 17.29 31.27
C LEU A 71 -12.50 17.63 29.82
N ASP A 72 -11.67 16.79 29.20
CA ASP A 72 -11.21 16.97 27.82
C ASP A 72 -12.19 16.45 26.75
N HIS A 73 -13.44 16.18 27.11
CA HIS A 73 -14.42 15.68 26.14
C HIS A 73 -14.70 16.73 25.04
N LYS A 74 -14.53 16.30 23.77
CA LYS A 74 -14.92 17.06 22.56
C LYS A 74 -14.25 18.44 22.40
N HIS A 75 -12.95 18.55 22.68
CA HIS A 75 -12.16 19.68 22.19
C HIS A 75 -12.27 19.84 20.66
N THR A 76 -12.41 18.72 19.94
CA THR A 76 -12.71 18.66 18.51
C THR A 76 -13.64 17.49 18.19
N GLU A 77 -14.30 17.50 17.03
CA GLU A 77 -15.17 16.40 16.58
C GLU A 77 -14.58 15.57 15.43
N LYS A 78 -13.26 15.62 15.21
CA LYS A 78 -12.62 14.97 14.06
C LYS A 78 -12.89 13.45 14.00
N TRP A 79 -13.03 12.80 15.15
CA TRP A 79 -13.11 11.33 15.28
C TRP A 79 -14.42 10.88 15.95
N LYS A 80 -15.47 11.68 15.79
CA LYS A 80 -16.76 11.49 16.46
C LYS A 80 -17.29 10.06 16.29
N SER A 81 -17.49 9.38 17.41
CA SER A 81 -18.10 8.05 17.50
C SER A 81 -18.84 7.92 18.83
N ASN A 82 -19.87 7.09 18.87
CA ASN A 82 -20.57 6.69 20.09
C ASN A 82 -20.01 5.36 20.61
N ILE A 83 -20.23 5.09 21.90
CA ILE A 83 -19.77 3.86 22.55
C ILE A 83 -20.25 2.60 21.80
N GLU A 84 -21.47 2.61 21.29
CA GLU A 84 -22.08 1.50 20.55
C GLU A 84 -21.49 1.28 19.15
N ASP A 85 -20.76 2.25 18.62
CA ASP A 85 -20.11 2.15 17.30
C ASP A 85 -18.82 1.29 17.38
N ALA A 86 -18.44 0.84 18.57
CA ALA A 86 -17.34 -0.10 18.74
C ALA A 86 -17.67 -1.45 18.06
N PRO A 87 -16.78 -1.98 17.22
CA PRO A 87 -17.03 -3.21 16.49
C PRO A 87 -17.20 -4.40 17.44
N ARG A 88 -18.33 -5.10 17.31
CA ARG A 88 -18.64 -6.33 18.04
C ARG A 88 -18.25 -7.55 17.19
N GLY A 89 -17.56 -8.53 17.79
CA GLY A 89 -17.25 -9.81 17.14
C GLY A 89 -16.09 -9.79 16.14
N PHE A 90 -15.24 -8.76 16.15
CA PHE A 90 -14.06 -8.71 15.27
C PHE A 90 -13.01 -9.76 15.68
N PRO A 91 -12.32 -10.40 14.71
CA PRO A 91 -11.07 -11.08 14.98
C PRO A 91 -10.10 -10.14 15.69
N THR A 92 -9.35 -10.65 16.69
CA THR A 92 -8.44 -9.85 17.52
C THR A 92 -7.48 -8.95 16.71
N PRO A 93 -6.91 -9.38 15.56
CA PRO A 93 -6.03 -8.52 14.75
C PRO A 93 -6.76 -7.31 14.15
N ASP A 94 -7.96 -7.51 13.60
CA ASP A 94 -8.75 -6.44 12.97
C ASP A 94 -9.24 -5.44 14.01
N PHE A 95 -9.55 -5.93 15.21
CA PHE A 95 -9.91 -5.08 16.34
C PHE A 95 -8.75 -4.18 16.75
N GLU A 96 -7.51 -4.68 16.82
CA GLU A 96 -6.33 -3.86 17.12
C GLU A 96 -6.07 -2.80 16.04
N LEU A 97 -6.22 -3.15 14.76
CA LEU A 97 -6.05 -2.20 13.66
C LEU A 97 -7.06 -1.05 13.77
N TRP A 98 -8.33 -1.39 13.95
CA TRP A 98 -9.38 -0.41 14.19
C TRP A 98 -9.07 0.45 15.43
N LEU A 99 -8.70 -0.17 16.54
CA LEU A 99 -8.47 0.51 17.82
C LEU A 99 -7.36 1.55 17.72
N TRP A 100 -6.25 1.19 17.08
CA TRP A 100 -5.09 2.08 16.96
C TRP A 100 -5.20 3.07 15.80
N ARG A 101 -6.33 3.09 15.09
CA ARG A 101 -6.46 3.80 13.80
C ARG A 101 -5.26 3.54 12.90
N ARG A 102 -4.73 2.32 12.98
CA ARG A 102 -3.82 1.81 11.98
C ARG A 102 -4.76 1.46 10.86
N ASP A 103 -5.03 2.47 10.03
CA ASP A 103 -5.76 2.31 8.79
C ASP A 103 -5.30 0.99 8.20
N LYS A 104 -6.27 0.14 7.80
CA LYS A 104 -5.96 -1.10 7.08
C LYS A 104 -4.82 -0.77 6.11
N PRO A 105 -3.72 -1.55 6.02
CA PRO A 105 -2.80 -1.40 4.90
C PRO A 105 -3.70 -1.25 3.68
N ARG A 106 -3.54 -0.13 2.93
CA ARG A 106 -4.44 0.33 1.86
C ARG A 106 -5.35 -0.81 1.47
N GLU A 107 -6.67 -0.68 1.62
CA GLU A 107 -7.55 -1.56 0.86
C GLU A 107 -6.86 -1.74 -0.48
N LEU A 108 -6.48 -2.98 -0.81
CA LEU A 108 -6.02 -3.29 -2.14
C LEU A 108 -7.26 -2.98 -2.97
N GLN A 109 -7.44 -1.69 -3.30
CA GLN A 109 -8.03 -1.29 -4.55
C GLN A 109 -7.11 -2.00 -5.51
N PHE A 110 -7.53 -3.21 -5.89
CA PHE A 110 -6.96 -3.87 -7.04
C PHE A 110 -6.91 -2.77 -8.08
N ALA A 111 -5.71 -2.49 -8.55
CA ALA A 111 -5.54 -1.49 -9.58
C ALA A 111 -6.57 -1.84 -10.66
N ASP A 112 -7.43 -0.89 -11.02
CA ASP A 112 -8.36 -1.14 -12.11
C ASP A 112 -7.50 -1.29 -13.37
N LEU A 113 -7.15 -2.54 -13.72
CA LEU A 113 -6.29 -2.85 -14.84
C LEU A 113 -6.88 -2.39 -16.17
N ARG A 114 -8.17 -1.99 -16.18
CA ARG A 114 -8.84 -1.38 -17.33
C ARG A 114 -8.68 0.15 -17.38
N CYS A 115 -8.26 0.80 -16.30
CA CYS A 115 -8.04 2.24 -16.23
C CYS A 115 -7.04 2.69 -17.29
N THR A 116 -7.48 3.44 -18.30
CA THR A 116 -6.62 3.95 -19.37
C THR A 116 -5.62 5.01 -18.91
N SER A 117 -5.88 5.66 -17.78
CA SER A 117 -4.98 6.68 -17.22
C SER A 117 -3.73 6.07 -16.56
N THR A 118 -3.89 4.93 -15.88
CA THR A 118 -2.80 4.21 -15.20
C THR A 118 -2.26 3.07 -16.05
N PHE A 119 -3.12 2.43 -16.84
CA PHE A 119 -2.78 1.34 -17.75
C PHE A 119 -3.13 1.73 -19.19
N PRO A 120 -2.38 2.67 -19.80
CA PRO A 120 -2.59 3.07 -21.19
C PRO A 120 -2.39 1.89 -22.17
N CYS A 121 -3.01 1.97 -23.35
CA CYS A 121 -2.64 1.11 -24.47
C CYS A 121 -1.38 1.64 -25.15
N PHE A 122 -0.74 0.85 -26.01
CA PHE A 122 0.53 1.25 -26.63
C PHE A 122 0.43 2.55 -27.45
N ASN A 123 -0.71 2.80 -28.10
CA ASN A 123 -0.92 4.03 -28.87
C ASN A 123 -0.91 5.28 -27.98
N ASP A 124 -1.38 5.15 -26.73
CA ASP A 124 -1.51 6.23 -25.76
C ASP A 124 -0.23 6.46 -24.94
N LEU A 125 0.82 5.65 -25.15
CA LEU A 125 2.11 5.83 -24.49
C LEU A 125 2.83 7.10 -24.98
N PRO A 126 3.68 7.71 -24.14
CA PRO A 126 4.50 8.84 -24.57
C PRO A 126 5.60 8.37 -25.52
N GLY A 127 6.04 9.25 -26.43
CA GLY A 127 7.28 9.04 -27.20
C GLY A 127 8.52 9.41 -26.40
N GLU A 128 9.67 8.81 -26.72
CA GLU A 128 10.96 9.09 -26.07
C GLU A 128 11.36 10.59 -26.09
N HIS A 129 10.95 11.32 -27.12
CA HIS A 129 11.31 12.73 -27.31
C HIS A 129 10.20 13.73 -26.94
N GLU A 130 9.13 13.30 -26.25
CA GLU A 130 8.04 14.19 -25.85
C GLU A 130 8.33 14.91 -24.51
N ALA A 131 9.01 16.06 -24.60
CA ALA A 131 9.51 16.84 -23.46
C ALA A 131 8.43 17.46 -22.54
N SER A 132 7.14 17.48 -22.93
CA SER A 132 6.07 17.89 -22.02
C SER A 132 4.73 17.23 -22.39
N THR A 133 4.27 16.32 -21.54
CA THR A 133 2.99 15.62 -21.72
C THR A 133 2.26 15.52 -20.38
N TRP A 134 1.11 14.84 -20.40
CA TRP A 134 0.39 14.39 -19.21
C TRP A 134 1.19 13.38 -18.37
N PHE A 135 2.28 12.84 -18.91
CA PHE A 135 3.16 11.86 -18.27
C PHE A 135 4.33 12.49 -17.51
N PHE A 136 4.96 13.52 -18.06
CA PHE A 136 6.19 14.10 -17.54
C PHE A 136 6.05 15.60 -17.21
N GLU A 137 6.78 16.05 -16.18
CA GLU A 137 7.06 17.45 -15.89
C GLU A 137 8.55 17.73 -16.03
N ALA A 138 8.89 18.86 -16.66
CA ALA A 138 10.27 19.33 -16.72
C ALA A 138 10.72 19.78 -15.33
N THR A 139 11.80 19.21 -14.82
CA THR A 139 12.46 19.66 -13.59
C THR A 139 13.50 20.74 -13.88
N ASP A 140 14.13 20.69 -15.05
CA ASP A 140 15.01 21.73 -15.59
C ASP A 140 14.99 21.73 -17.13
N ALA A 141 15.94 22.42 -17.78
CA ALA A 141 16.01 22.54 -19.24
C ALA A 141 16.33 21.22 -19.99
N PHE A 142 16.80 20.19 -19.27
CA PHE A 142 17.27 18.93 -19.85
C PHE A 142 16.65 17.69 -19.18
N ASN A 143 16.06 17.85 -17.99
CA ASN A 143 15.54 16.75 -17.18
C ASN A 143 14.02 16.83 -17.04
N CYS A 144 13.39 15.66 -17.09
CA CYS A 144 11.97 15.46 -16.86
C CYS A 144 11.75 14.36 -15.82
N GLN A 145 10.71 14.51 -15.00
CA GLN A 145 10.28 13.47 -14.06
C GLN A 145 8.82 13.06 -14.29
N PRO A 146 8.43 11.81 -13.98
CA PRO A 146 7.05 11.37 -14.09
C PRO A 146 6.08 12.18 -13.20
N LYS A 147 5.03 12.76 -13.78
CA LYS A 147 3.91 13.41 -13.05
C LYS A 147 3.01 12.42 -12.34
N LYS A 148 2.97 11.18 -12.82
CA LYS A 148 2.13 10.09 -12.29
C LYS A 148 2.73 8.73 -12.60
N TYR A 149 2.12 7.68 -12.08
CA TYR A 149 2.47 6.30 -12.38
C TYR A 149 1.63 5.78 -13.57
N TRP A 150 2.29 5.10 -14.51
CA TRP A 150 1.63 4.33 -15.55
C TRP A 150 2.39 3.03 -15.84
N ALA A 151 1.69 2.05 -16.38
CA ALA A 151 2.26 0.77 -16.77
C ALA A 151 1.56 0.21 -18.01
N LEU A 152 2.29 -0.46 -18.90
CA LEU A 152 1.68 -1.27 -19.95
C LEU A 152 1.45 -2.68 -19.42
N LEU A 153 0.25 -3.22 -19.64
CA LEU A 153 0.01 -4.67 -19.58
C LEU A 153 -0.11 -5.22 -21.00
N GLY A 154 0.50 -6.37 -21.22
CA GLY A 154 0.35 -7.11 -22.47
C GLY A 154 0.51 -8.60 -22.29
N ASP A 155 -0.32 -9.37 -23.00
CA ASP A 155 -0.25 -10.82 -22.98
C ASP A 155 0.81 -11.29 -23.97
N ILE A 156 1.73 -12.16 -23.53
CA ILE A 156 2.81 -12.68 -24.34
C ILE A 156 2.23 -13.62 -25.40
N LEU A 157 2.34 -13.20 -26.65
CA LEU A 157 1.95 -13.99 -27.82
C LEU A 157 3.08 -14.89 -28.29
N ASP A 158 4.31 -14.37 -28.29
CA ASP A 158 5.48 -15.07 -28.81
C ASP A 158 6.77 -14.53 -28.17
N VAL A 159 7.76 -15.41 -28.05
CA VAL A 159 9.07 -15.10 -27.47
C VAL A 159 10.14 -15.58 -28.44
N ASP A 160 10.90 -14.65 -29.00
CA ASP A 160 12.01 -14.92 -29.89
C ASP A 160 13.33 -14.88 -29.11
N GLU A 161 13.89 -16.07 -28.89
CA GLU A 161 15.17 -16.32 -28.23
C GLU A 161 16.35 -16.41 -29.22
N SER A 162 16.14 -16.07 -30.50
CA SER A 162 17.18 -16.21 -31.54
C SER A 162 18.38 -15.29 -31.29
N ASP A 163 18.17 -14.17 -30.61
CA ASP A 163 19.23 -13.27 -30.16
C ASP A 163 19.68 -13.70 -28.77
N GLY A 164 20.88 -14.28 -28.67
CA GLY A 164 21.38 -14.84 -27.41
C GLY A 164 21.57 -13.78 -26.31
N ALA A 165 21.70 -12.50 -26.67
CA ALA A 165 21.93 -11.40 -25.73
C ALA A 165 20.63 -10.75 -25.24
N ASP A 166 19.67 -10.52 -26.13
CA ASP A 166 18.44 -9.79 -25.84
C ASP A 166 17.19 -10.63 -26.17
N LEU A 167 16.13 -10.50 -25.37
CA LEU A 167 14.91 -11.25 -25.57
C LEU A 167 13.88 -10.38 -26.30
N LYS A 168 13.48 -10.79 -27.51
CA LYS A 168 12.41 -10.12 -28.27
C LYS A 168 11.08 -10.79 -27.94
N VAL A 169 10.15 -10.02 -27.38
CA VAL A 169 8.85 -10.52 -26.94
C VAL A 169 7.76 -9.79 -27.72
N THR A 170 6.87 -10.53 -28.36
CA THR A 170 5.67 -9.95 -28.96
C THR A 170 4.52 -10.05 -27.97
N VAL A 171 3.95 -8.91 -27.59
CA VAL A 171 2.80 -8.86 -26.68
C VAL A 171 1.57 -8.27 -27.33
N GLU A 172 0.40 -8.69 -26.87
CA GLU A 172 -0.88 -8.10 -27.24
C GLU A 172 -1.33 -7.16 -26.11
N ASP A 173 -1.51 -5.87 -26.43
CA ASP A 173 -2.06 -4.92 -25.46
C ASP A 173 -3.59 -5.07 -25.32
N LYS A 174 -4.18 -4.34 -24.38
CA LYS A 174 -5.63 -4.37 -24.11
C LYS A 174 -6.52 -3.93 -25.27
N ASN A 175 -5.97 -3.37 -26.34
CA ASN A 175 -6.69 -2.95 -27.54
C ASN A 175 -6.34 -3.84 -28.74
N TRP A 176 -5.91 -5.09 -28.46
CA TRP A 176 -5.55 -6.10 -29.46
C TRP A 176 -4.41 -5.67 -30.38
N LYS A 177 -3.58 -4.71 -29.96
CA LYS A 177 -2.42 -4.27 -30.72
C LYS A 177 -1.23 -5.16 -30.37
N LYS A 178 -0.58 -5.70 -31.41
CA LYS A 178 0.72 -6.37 -31.26
C LYS A 178 1.82 -5.33 -31.07
N VAL A 179 2.58 -5.49 -30.00
CA VAL A 179 3.64 -4.58 -29.57
C VAL A 179 4.93 -5.38 -29.43
N PRO A 180 6.01 -5.00 -30.13
CA PRO A 180 7.32 -5.57 -29.89
C PRO A 180 7.93 -4.98 -28.62
N VAL A 181 8.41 -5.85 -27.72
CA VAL A 181 9.09 -5.50 -26.49
C VAL A 181 10.48 -6.15 -26.51
N LEU A 182 11.53 -5.35 -26.38
CA LEU A 182 12.92 -5.81 -26.32
C LEU A 182 13.38 -5.76 -24.87
N LEU A 183 13.72 -6.91 -24.31
CA LEU A 183 14.33 -7.00 -22.98
C LEU A 183 15.84 -7.12 -23.17
N ARG A 184 16.60 -6.09 -22.77
CA ARG A 184 18.06 -6.12 -22.79
C ARG A 184 18.57 -6.89 -21.59
N THR A 185 18.50 -8.22 -21.68
CA THR A 185 18.84 -9.08 -20.54
C THR A 185 20.33 -9.02 -20.16
N SER A 186 21.17 -8.53 -21.06
CA SER A 186 22.58 -8.21 -20.78
C SER A 186 22.75 -7.09 -19.74
N GLU A 187 21.74 -6.23 -19.57
CA GLU A 187 21.70 -5.16 -18.57
C GLU A 187 20.99 -5.59 -17.27
N PHE A 188 20.43 -6.81 -17.22
CA PHE A 188 19.75 -7.33 -16.03
C PHE A 188 20.74 -8.03 -15.10
N ASP A 189 20.49 -7.94 -13.79
CA ASP A 189 21.24 -8.69 -12.79
C ASP A 189 21.04 -10.20 -12.95
N ASP A 190 21.99 -11.01 -12.44
CA ASP A 190 22.01 -12.49 -12.48
C ASP A 190 20.76 -13.20 -11.93
N THR A 191 19.80 -12.44 -11.38
CA THR A 191 18.54 -12.94 -10.81
C THR A 191 17.42 -13.13 -11.84
N PHE A 192 17.60 -12.67 -13.08
CA PHE A 192 16.56 -12.77 -14.11
C PHE A 192 16.49 -14.17 -14.76
N GLU A 193 15.42 -14.90 -14.46
CA GLU A 193 15.14 -16.17 -15.12
C GLU A 193 14.37 -15.97 -16.43
N ARG A 194 15.08 -16.03 -17.58
CA ARG A 194 14.47 -15.95 -18.92
C ARG A 194 13.30 -16.92 -19.11
N SER A 195 13.38 -18.09 -18.47
CA SER A 195 12.35 -19.14 -18.54
C SER A 195 10.98 -18.74 -17.97
N MET A 196 10.88 -17.61 -17.26
CA MET A 196 9.61 -17.07 -16.77
C MET A 196 8.82 -16.34 -17.87
N VAL A 197 9.50 -15.83 -18.90
CA VAL A 197 8.86 -15.12 -20.02
C VAL A 197 8.38 -16.15 -21.03
N LYS A 198 7.09 -16.52 -20.95
CA LYS A 198 6.49 -17.54 -21.79
C LYS A 198 5.16 -17.09 -22.37
N GLN A 199 4.83 -17.65 -23.53
CA GLN A 199 3.52 -17.48 -24.14
C GLN A 199 2.38 -17.78 -23.14
N GLY A 200 1.31 -16.98 -23.21
CA GLY A 200 0.14 -17.11 -22.34
C GLY A 200 0.27 -16.45 -20.96
N HIS A 201 1.45 -15.92 -20.63
CA HIS A 201 1.67 -15.08 -19.44
C HIS A 201 1.46 -13.61 -19.79
N THR A 202 1.23 -12.78 -18.77
CA THR A 202 1.08 -11.32 -18.96
C THR A 202 2.33 -10.61 -18.45
N ILE A 203 2.84 -9.65 -19.20
CA ILE A 203 3.89 -8.75 -18.72
C ILE A 203 3.32 -7.44 -18.18
N LEU A 204 4.05 -6.85 -17.25
CA LEU A 204 3.86 -5.49 -16.77
C LEU A 204 5.16 -4.73 -16.97
N VAL A 205 5.11 -3.63 -17.72
CA VAL A 205 6.23 -2.69 -17.87
C VAL A 205 5.86 -1.37 -17.20
N LEU A 206 6.66 -0.88 -16.26
CA LEU A 206 6.49 0.39 -15.56
C LEU A 206 7.12 1.53 -16.36
N PHE A 207 6.40 2.65 -16.45
CA PHE A 207 6.82 3.85 -17.17
C PHE A 207 7.29 3.64 -18.63
N PRO A 208 6.65 2.77 -19.42
CA PRO A 208 7.10 2.51 -20.78
C PRO A 208 6.95 3.76 -21.64
N VAL A 209 7.89 3.91 -22.57
CA VAL A 209 7.92 4.92 -23.63
C VAL A 209 7.94 4.21 -24.98
N LYS A 210 7.40 4.84 -26.02
CA LYS A 210 7.56 4.37 -27.41
C LYS A 210 8.98 4.67 -27.84
N ASP A 211 9.69 3.61 -28.17
CA ASP A 211 11.06 3.63 -28.65
C ASP A 211 11.06 3.32 -30.16
N GLU A 212 11.68 4.19 -30.95
CA GLU A 212 11.77 4.07 -32.41
C GLU A 212 13.05 3.36 -32.88
N SER A 213 13.94 2.98 -31.95
CA SER A 213 15.22 2.34 -32.25
C SER A 213 15.11 0.87 -32.69
N MET A 214 13.93 0.25 -32.55
CA MET A 214 13.72 -1.15 -32.93
C MET A 214 13.48 -1.33 -34.44
N ASP A 215 14.54 -1.57 -35.22
CA ASP A 215 14.50 -2.11 -36.61
C ASP A 215 13.35 -1.58 -37.51
N GLY A 216 12.95 -0.31 -37.34
CA GLY A 216 11.90 0.36 -38.11
C GLY A 216 10.44 0.22 -37.63
N LEU A 217 10.18 -0.46 -36.51
CA LEU A 217 8.86 -0.52 -35.87
C LEU A 217 8.90 0.05 -34.46
N PRO A 218 8.02 1.01 -34.10
CA PRO A 218 7.98 1.54 -32.75
C PRO A 218 7.61 0.42 -31.76
N GLY A 219 8.40 0.30 -30.71
CA GLY A 219 8.29 -0.75 -29.69
C GLY A 219 8.54 -0.21 -28.29
N ILE A 220 8.83 -1.11 -27.35
CA ILE A 220 9.22 -0.78 -25.98
C ILE A 220 10.54 -1.48 -25.64
N VAL A 221 11.56 -0.71 -25.30
CA VAL A 221 12.82 -1.24 -24.79
C VAL A 221 12.81 -1.24 -23.27
N VAL A 222 13.25 -2.34 -22.67
CA VAL A 222 13.41 -2.49 -21.22
C VAL A 222 14.88 -2.74 -20.93
N ASP A 223 15.49 -1.79 -20.23
CA ASP A 223 16.89 -1.77 -19.82
C ASP A 223 17.08 -2.22 -18.35
N LYS A 224 16.04 -2.05 -17.51
CA LYS A 224 16.11 -2.33 -16.07
C LYS A 224 15.10 -3.38 -15.64
N LEU A 225 15.55 -4.30 -14.78
CA LEU A 225 14.67 -5.35 -14.24
C LEU A 225 13.60 -4.79 -13.29
N ASP A 226 13.89 -3.72 -12.54
CA ASP A 226 12.95 -3.12 -11.57
C ASP A 226 11.65 -2.61 -12.19
N VAL A 227 11.67 -2.30 -13.49
CA VAL A 227 10.50 -1.79 -14.22
C VAL A 227 9.73 -2.91 -14.94
N PHE A 228 10.18 -4.16 -14.86
CA PHE A 228 9.60 -5.29 -15.58
C PHE A 228 9.13 -6.39 -14.64
N LYS A 229 7.92 -6.89 -14.86
CA LYS A 229 7.39 -8.05 -14.13
C LYS A 229 6.61 -8.97 -15.05
N VAL A 230 6.71 -10.27 -14.80
CA VAL A 230 5.86 -11.29 -15.43
C VAL A 230 4.81 -11.75 -14.42
N LEU A 231 3.55 -11.73 -14.83
CA LEU A 231 2.41 -12.25 -14.09
C LEU A 231 2.12 -13.67 -14.59
N LEU A 232 2.22 -14.63 -13.68
CA LEU A 232 2.02 -16.05 -14.01
C LEU A 232 0.54 -16.40 -14.09
N HIS A 233 0.11 -16.97 -15.21
CA HIS A 233 -1.17 -17.66 -15.28
C HIS A 233 -0.97 -19.09 -14.77
N ASN A 234 -1.32 -19.32 -13.49
CA ASN A 234 -1.50 -20.67 -12.99
C ASN A 234 -2.78 -21.23 -13.61
N ASN A 235 -2.61 -22.10 -14.61
CA ASN A 235 -3.72 -22.87 -15.16
C ASN A 235 -4.20 -23.85 -14.06
N PRO A 236 -5.46 -23.80 -13.60
CA PRO A 236 -5.99 -24.73 -12.60
C PRO A 236 -6.08 -26.17 -13.13
#